data_AF-A0A840QTX1-F1
#
_entry.id   AF-A0A840QTX1-F1
#
_cell.length_a   1.000
_cell.length_b   1.000
_cell.length_c   1.000
_cell.angle_alpha   90.00
_cell.angle_beta   90.00
_cell.angle_gamma   90.00
#
_symmetry.space_group_name_H-M   'P 1'
#
loop_
_entity.id
_entity.type
_entity.pdbx_description
1 polymer ?
#
loop_
_entity_poly.entity_id
_entity_poly.type
_entity_poly.pdbx_seq_one_letter_code
_entity_poly.pdbx_strand_id
1 'polypeptide(L)'
;MMEQSPENLRELAQKLTTGYKKVQEGNYEQGKEILEPLMPIFHRSDQPNMTLLVHYGFAQVGTGNVEGFLETYAEVKEISPANKREAQLKDQAKSLVNEVLEHIHSET
;
A
#
# COMPACT_ATOMS: atom_id res chain seq x y z
N MET A 1 -4.28 -25.07 -8.79
CA MET A 1 -3.10 -24.26 -8.42
C MET A 1 -2.60 -23.61 -9.69
N MET A 2 -2.54 -22.28 -9.77
CA MET A 2 -1.87 -21.64 -10.91
C MET A 2 -0.37 -21.88 -10.74
N GLU A 3 0.22 -22.75 -11.56
CA GLU A 3 1.67 -22.87 -11.66
C GLU A 3 2.20 -21.56 -12.24
N GLN A 4 2.71 -20.69 -11.38
CA GLN A 4 3.35 -19.45 -11.83
C GLN A 4 4.73 -19.81 -12.39
N SER A 5 4.90 -19.68 -13.70
CA SER A 5 6.21 -19.82 -14.33
C SER A 5 7.17 -18.74 -13.77
N PRO A 6 8.49 -19.01 -13.72
CA PRO A 6 9.49 -18.03 -13.29
C PRO A 6 9.43 -16.72 -14.08
N GLU A 7 9.02 -16.77 -15.35
CA GLU A 7 8.85 -15.61 -16.22
C GLU A 7 7.66 -14.74 -15.77
N ASN A 8 6.53 -15.36 -15.43
CA ASN A 8 5.35 -14.64 -14.92
C ASN A 8 5.64 -13.96 -13.58
N LEU A 9 6.43 -14.58 -12.71
CA LEU A 9 6.82 -13.98 -11.43
C LEU A 9 7.68 -12.73 -11.61
N ARG A 10 8.59 -12.73 -12.58
CA ARG A 10 9.45 -11.59 -12.87
C ARG A 10 8.64 -10.40 -13.39
N GLU A 11 7.68 -10.64 -14.26
CA GLU A 11 6.78 -9.60 -14.76
C GLU A 11 5.92 -9.00 -13.64
N LEU A 12 5.38 -9.85 -12.76
CA LEU A 12 4.61 -9.40 -11.60
C LEU A 12 5.46 -8.55 -10.64
N ALA A 13 6.71 -8.94 -10.38
CA ALA A 13 7.64 -8.15 -9.57
C ALA A 13 8.00 -6.80 -10.22
N GLN A 14 8.09 -6.75 -11.56
CA GLN A 14 8.28 -5.50 -12.29
C GLN A 14 7.05 -4.60 -12.21
N LYS A 15 5.84 -5.15 -12.34
CA LYS A 15 4.59 -4.40 -12.13
C LYS A 15 4.52 -3.83 -10.73
N LEU A 16 4.85 -4.63 -9.72
CA LEU A 16 4.90 -4.19 -8.32
C LEU A 16 5.84 -2.99 -8.13
N THR A 17 7.06 -3.09 -8.64
CA THR A 17 8.06 -2.01 -8.57
C THR A 17 7.59 -0.75 -9.32
N THR A 18 6.92 -0.94 -10.46
CA THR A 18 6.35 0.15 -11.25
C THR A 18 5.23 0.86 -10.50
N GLY A 19 4.33 0.10 -9.86
CA GLY A 19 3.27 0.64 -9.02
C GLY A 19 3.82 1.49 -7.88
N TYR A 20 4.84 1.00 -7.16
CA TYR A 20 5.51 1.78 -6.11
C TYR A 20 6.08 3.10 -6.63
N LYS A 21 6.77 3.05 -7.77
CA LYS A 21 7.32 4.26 -8.40
C LYS A 21 6.23 5.26 -8.76
N LYS A 22 5.10 4.80 -9.32
CA LYS A 22 3.97 5.67 -9.67
C LYS A 22 3.39 6.38 -8.46
N VAL A 23 3.21 5.66 -7.35
CA VAL A 23 2.75 6.26 -6.07
C VAL A 23 3.75 7.31 -5.57
N GLN A 24 5.05 7.01 -5.59
CA GLN A 24 6.09 7.96 -5.15
C GLN A 24 6.19 9.22 -6.02
N GLU A 25 5.84 9.12 -7.31
CA GLU A 25 5.78 10.24 -8.24
C GLU A 25 4.47 11.04 -8.15
N GLY A 26 3.55 10.68 -7.25
CA GLY A 26 2.24 11.31 -7.11
C GLY A 26 1.21 10.88 -8.16
N ASN A 27 1.54 9.88 -9.00
CA ASN A 27 0.62 9.31 -9.98
C ASN A 27 -0.29 8.27 -9.32
N TYR A 28 -1.12 8.69 -8.36
CA TYR A 28 -1.85 7.80 -7.45
C TYR A 28 -2.85 6.88 -8.16
N GLU A 29 -3.61 7.38 -9.13
CA GLU A 29 -4.57 6.56 -9.89
C GLU A 29 -3.85 5.39 -10.59
N GLN A 30 -2.80 5.70 -11.36
CA GLN A 30 -2.00 4.68 -12.05
C GLN A 30 -1.31 3.73 -11.06
N GLY A 31 -0.82 4.26 -9.94
CA GLY A 31 -0.23 3.45 -8.87
C GLY A 31 -1.24 2.45 -8.31
N LYS A 32 -2.45 2.91 -8.02
CA LYS A 32 -3.54 2.08 -7.50
C LYS A 32 -3.94 0.99 -8.50
N GLU A 33 -4.21 1.36 -9.75
CA GLU A 33 -4.59 0.41 -10.83
C GLU A 33 -3.56 -0.70 -11.02
N ILE A 34 -2.27 -0.39 -10.85
CA ILE A 34 -1.19 -1.37 -10.96
C ILE A 34 -1.09 -2.26 -9.71
N LEU A 35 -1.22 -1.68 -8.50
CA LEU A 35 -0.99 -2.38 -7.24
C LEU A 35 -2.19 -3.23 -6.79
N GLU A 36 -3.42 -2.77 -7.03
CA GLU A 36 -4.65 -3.45 -6.61
C GLU A 36 -4.74 -4.92 -7.06
N PRO A 37 -4.53 -5.27 -8.35
CA PRO A 37 -4.59 -6.67 -8.77
C PRO A 37 -3.45 -7.53 -8.21
N LEU A 38 -2.39 -6.90 -7.67
CA LEU A 38 -1.24 -7.59 -7.09
C LEU A 38 -1.44 -7.91 -5.60
N MET A 39 -2.41 -7.27 -4.94
CA MET A 39 -2.76 -7.50 -3.52
C MET A 39 -2.96 -8.98 -3.20
N PRO A 40 -3.88 -9.73 -3.85
CA PRO A 40 -4.12 -11.13 -3.50
C PRO A 40 -2.94 -12.07 -3.83
N ILE A 41 -1.96 -11.60 -4.61
CA ILE A 41 -0.79 -12.38 -5.02
C ILE A 41 0.33 -12.23 -3.98
N PHE A 42 0.61 -10.98 -3.59
CA PHE A 42 1.79 -10.64 -2.78
C PHE A 42 1.47 -10.31 -1.33
N HIS A 43 0.19 -10.21 -0.97
CA HIS A 43 -0.26 -9.96 0.38
C HIS A 43 -1.33 -10.99 0.75
N ARG A 44 -1.05 -11.78 1.80
CA ARG A 44 -2.00 -12.73 2.40
C ARG A 44 -1.97 -12.57 3.91
N SER A 45 -3.06 -12.93 4.59
CA SER A 45 -3.15 -12.80 6.05
C SER A 45 -2.06 -13.56 6.82
N ASP A 46 -1.56 -14.68 6.27
CA ASP A 46 -0.47 -15.48 6.84
C ASP A 46 0.93 -15.01 6.43
N GLN A 47 1.03 -14.18 5.38
CA GLN A 47 2.27 -13.64 4.85
C GLN A 47 2.05 -12.18 4.42
N PRO A 48 1.91 -11.25 5.38
CA PRO A 48 1.58 -9.87 5.07
C PRO A 48 2.76 -9.16 4.42
N ASN A 49 2.49 -8.40 3.36
CA ASN A 49 3.46 -7.53 2.71
C ASN A 49 3.19 -6.06 3.07
N MET A 50 3.89 -5.58 4.10
CA MET A 50 3.74 -4.22 4.60
C MET A 50 4.08 -3.17 3.54
N THR A 51 5.15 -3.38 2.77
CA THR A 51 5.57 -2.41 1.74
C THR A 51 4.47 -2.20 0.71
N LEU A 52 3.83 -3.29 0.26
CA LEU A 52 2.71 -3.23 -0.68
C LEU A 52 1.51 -2.51 -0.06
N LEU A 53 1.09 -2.91 1.15
CA LEU A 53 -0.03 -2.29 1.85
C LEU A 53 0.15 -0.79 2.01
N VAL A 54 1.34 -0.33 2.43
CA VAL A 54 1.58 1.11 2.63
C VAL A 54 1.49 1.90 1.31
N HIS A 55 2.10 1.41 0.22
CA HIS A 55 2.03 2.12 -1.07
C HIS A 55 0.61 2.08 -1.66
N TYR A 56 -0.11 0.96 -1.49
CA TYR A 56 -1.51 0.88 -1.89
C TYR A 56 -2.38 1.86 -1.08
N GLY A 57 -2.17 1.96 0.24
CA GLY A 57 -2.83 2.93 1.10
C GLY A 57 -2.57 4.38 0.69
N PHE A 58 -1.32 4.73 0.35
CA PHE A 58 -0.97 6.05 -0.19
C PHE A 58 -1.68 6.34 -1.52
N ALA A 59 -1.80 5.33 -2.39
CA ALA A 59 -2.56 5.48 -3.62
C ALA A 59 -4.05 5.70 -3.34
N GLN A 60 -4.65 4.97 -2.39
CA GLN A 60 -6.05 5.14 -2.00
C GLN A 60 -6.33 6.57 -1.52
N VAL A 61 -5.60 7.08 -0.54
CA VAL A 61 -5.82 8.45 -0.05
C VAL A 61 -5.50 9.51 -1.11
N GLY A 62 -4.47 9.30 -1.94
CA GLY A 62 -4.15 10.18 -3.06
C GLY A 62 -5.23 10.23 -4.16
N THR A 63 -6.08 9.20 -4.24
CA THR A 63 -7.28 9.16 -5.10
C THR A 63 -8.57 9.60 -4.38
N GLY A 64 -8.46 10.10 -3.14
CA GLY A 64 -9.62 10.51 -2.33
C GLY A 64 -10.36 9.36 -1.66
N ASN A 65 -9.90 8.10 -1.79
CA ASN A 65 -10.45 6.96 -1.08
C ASN A 65 -9.92 6.90 0.36
N VAL A 66 -10.43 7.79 1.20
CA VAL A 66 -10.03 7.93 2.61
C VAL A 66 -10.42 6.70 3.44
N GLU A 67 -11.65 6.21 3.29
CA GLU A 67 -12.13 5.02 4.02
C GLU A 67 -11.25 3.80 3.73
N GLY A 68 -10.98 3.52 2.45
CA GLY A 68 -10.10 2.41 2.07
C GLY A 68 -8.68 2.57 2.61
N PHE A 69 -8.15 3.79 2.66
CA PHE A 69 -6.85 4.05 3.28
C PHE A 69 -6.85 3.72 4.78
N LEU A 70 -7.90 4.11 5.52
CA LEU A 70 -8.02 3.82 6.95
C LEU A 70 -8.12 2.32 7.23
N GLU A 71 -8.84 1.58 6.39
CA GLU A 71 -8.90 0.11 6.46
C GLU A 71 -7.52 -0.52 6.21
N THR A 72 -6.83 -0.10 5.15
CA THR A 72 -5.47 -0.56 4.84
C THR A 72 -4.50 -0.24 5.98
N TYR A 73 -4.59 0.95 6.58
CA TYR A 73 -3.75 1.32 7.71
C TYR A 73 -4.07 0.48 8.97
N ALA A 74 -5.35 0.15 9.18
CA ALA A 74 -5.76 -0.72 10.28
C ALA A 74 -5.14 -2.12 10.20
N GLU A 75 -4.74 -2.57 9.01
CA GLU A 75 -3.94 -3.77 8.85
C GLU A 75 -2.44 -3.49 9.07
N VAL A 76 -1.89 -2.43 8.47
CA VAL A 76 -0.48 -2.04 8.63
C VAL A 76 -0.08 -1.86 10.10
N LYS A 77 -0.97 -1.34 10.95
CA LYS A 77 -0.71 -1.15 12.38
C LYS A 77 -0.43 -2.48 13.12
N GLU A 78 -1.01 -3.59 12.68
CA GLU A 78 -0.88 -4.90 13.32
C GLU A 78 0.40 -5.64 12.87
N ILE A 79 0.99 -5.24 11.73
CA ILE A 79 2.17 -5.91 11.18
C ILE A 79 3.45 -5.37 11.86
N SER A 80 4.33 -6.26 12.31
CA SER A 80 5.67 -5.91 12.79
C SER A 80 6.62 -5.66 11.61
N PRO A 81 7.30 -4.50 11.52
CA PRO A 81 8.24 -4.24 10.44
C PRO A 81 9.41 -5.22 10.45
N ALA A 82 9.76 -5.78 9.28
CA ALA A 82 10.90 -6.69 9.16
C ALA A 82 12.24 -5.97 9.12
N ASN A 83 12.25 -4.67 8.79
CA ASN A 83 13.46 -3.86 8.66
C ASN A 83 13.17 -2.36 8.87
N LYS A 84 14.24 -1.57 8.93
CA LYS A 84 14.17 -0.11 9.15
C LYS A 84 13.33 0.63 8.09
N ARG A 85 13.35 0.18 6.84
CA ARG A 85 12.60 0.82 5.77
C ARG A 85 11.10 0.61 5.95
N GLU A 86 10.69 -0.60 6.33
CA GLU A 86 9.29 -0.88 6.66
C GLU A 86 8.81 -0.10 7.89
N ALA A 87 9.67 0.04 8.91
CA ALA A 87 9.35 0.88 10.07
C ALA A 87 9.09 2.33 9.66
N GLN A 88 9.94 2.90 8.79
CA GLN A 88 9.74 4.24 8.25
C GLN A 88 8.45 4.37 7.44
N LEU A 89 8.12 3.37 6.60
CA LEU A 89 6.87 3.35 5.83
C LEU A 89 5.65 3.32 6.75
N LYS A 90 5.70 2.52 7.82
CA LYS A 90 4.64 2.45 8.83
C LYS A 90 4.46 3.78 9.56
N ASP A 91 5.55 4.46 9.90
CA ASP A 91 5.52 5.77 10.53
C ASP A 91 4.94 6.85 9.59
N GLN A 92 5.28 6.80 8.30
CA GLN A 92 4.70 7.69 7.29
C GLN A 92 3.19 7.47 7.16
N ALA A 93 2.73 6.22 7.09
CA ALA A 93 1.31 5.89 7.04
C ALA A 93 0.57 6.37 8.31
N LYS A 94 1.20 6.26 9.49
CA LYS A 94 0.67 6.80 10.73
C LYS A 94 0.53 8.33 10.71
N SER A 95 1.56 9.04 10.24
CA SER A 95 1.50 10.52 10.11
C SER A 95 0.33 10.93 9.24
N LEU A 96 0.20 10.28 8.08
CA LEU A 96 -0.85 10.57 7.12
C LEU A 96 -2.26 10.29 7.67
N VAL A 97 -2.45 9.23 8.45
CA VAL A 97 -3.72 9.00 9.17
C VAL A 97 -4.02 10.13 10.14
N ASN A 98 -3.04 10.57 10.94
CA ASN A 98 -3.25 11.67 11.88
C ASN A 98 -3.66 12.95 11.16
N GLU A 99 -2.96 13.27 10.06
CA GLU A 99 -3.28 14.45 9.23
C GLU A 99 -4.71 14.38 8.67
N VAL A 100 -5.11 13.23 8.13
CA VAL A 100 -6.47 13.00 7.63
C VAL A 100 -7.51 13.19 8.75
N LEU A 101 -7.28 12.59 9.92
CA LEU A 101 -8.21 12.69 11.05
C LEU A 101 -8.30 14.11 11.63
N GLU A 102 -7.20 14.86 11.65
CA GLU A 102 -7.20 16.27 12.04
C GLU A 102 -8.04 17.12 11.11
N HIS A 103 -7.95 16.90 9.79
CA HIS A 103 -8.77 17.62 8.81
C HIS A 103 -10.25 17.29 8.98
N ILE A 104 -10.61 16.01 9.13
CA ILE A 104 -12.00 15.59 9.36
C ILE A 104 -12.59 16.24 10.62
N HIS A 105 -11.86 16.23 11.73
CA HIS A 105 -12.35 16.84 12.98
C HIS A 105 -12.40 18.37 12.93
N SER A 106 -11.55 19.03 12.12
CA SER A 106 -11.54 20.48 11.98
C SER A 106 -12.71 21.05 11.16
N GLU A 107 -13.36 20.21 10.36
CA GLU A 107 -14.53 20.59 9.53
C GLU A 107 -15.88 20.36 10.24
N THR A 108 -15.87 19.99 11.53
CA THR A 108 -17.08 19.79 12.36
C THR A 108 -17.20 20.85 13.45
#